data_AF-A0A1C5N7H2-F1
#
_entry.id   AF-A0A1C5N7H2-F1
#
_cell.length_a   1.000
_cell.length_b   1.000
_cell.length_c   1.000
_cell.angle_alpha   90.00
_cell.angle_beta   90.00
_cell.angle_gamma   90.00
#
_symmetry.space_group_name_H-M   'P 1'
#
loop_
_entity.id
_entity.type
_entity.pdbx_description
1 polymer ?
#
loop_
_entity_poly.entity_id
_entity_poly.type
_entity_poly.pdbx_seq_one_letter_code
_entity_poly.pdbx_strand_id
1 'polypeptide(L)'
;MTIGGWIIFAVITGCLIIGAIFGAVMCESIAARITIPVLCVLATIGVLIGMLWYFGNTASGQRAMVDQQSDLGNGLDRIVRVYTANGDIIAEFEGKIDIEGNDGGYVLFDYQGKRYTYYNCFVESIAEIGG
;
A
#
# COMPACT_ATOMS: atom_id res chain seq x y z
N MET A 1 -3.47 -2.33 6.10
CA MET A 1 -4.27 -1.45 5.20
C MET A 1 -3.49 -0.18 4.89
N THR A 2 -3.61 0.36 3.68
CA THR A 2 -2.93 1.59 3.28
C THR A 2 -3.63 2.82 3.86
N ILE A 3 -2.90 3.91 4.08
CA ILE A 3 -3.40 5.23 4.48
C ILE A 3 -4.40 5.72 3.43
N GLY A 4 -4.07 5.59 2.14
CA GLY A 4 -4.99 5.93 1.05
C GLY A 4 -6.30 5.13 1.11
N GLY A 5 -6.24 3.84 1.44
CA GLY A 5 -7.43 3.00 1.65
C GLY A 5 -8.33 3.53 2.78
N TRP A 6 -7.75 3.92 3.91
CA TRP A 6 -8.50 4.50 5.03
C TRP A 6 -9.12 5.86 4.69
N ILE A 7 -8.43 6.71 3.91
CA ILE A 7 -8.96 7.99 3.45
C ILE A 7 -10.19 7.75 2.57
N ILE A 8 -10.11 6.84 1.60
CA ILE A 8 -11.24 6.49 0.73
C ILE A 8 -12.42 5.95 1.55
N PHE A 9 -12.14 5.05 2.50
CA PHE A 9 -13.16 4.52 3.40
C PHE A 9 -13.84 5.61 4.22
N ALA A 10 -13.08 6.56 4.78
CA ALA A 10 -13.60 7.67 5.55
C ALA A 10 -14.50 8.59 4.71
N VAL A 11 -14.12 8.88 3.46
CA VAL A 11 -14.94 9.69 2.54
C VAL A 11 -16.25 8.99 2.23
N ILE A 12 -16.22 7.70 1.85
CA ILE A 12 -17.43 6.93 1.55
C ILE A 12 -18.35 6.85 2.78
N THR A 13 -17.78 6.52 3.94
CA THR A 13 -18.53 6.40 5.20
C THR A 13 -19.14 7.75 5.59
N GLY A 14 -18.41 8.85 5.42
CA GLY A 14 -18.91 10.20 5.65
C GLY A 14 -20.13 10.51 4.78
N CYS A 15 -20.07 10.22 3.48
CA CYS A 15 -21.20 10.38 2.57
C CYS A 15 -22.41 9.53 2.99
N LEU A 16 -22.20 8.28 3.41
CA LEU A 16 -23.26 7.39 3.88
C LEU A 16 -23.91 7.89 5.18
N ILE A 17 -23.11 8.42 6.12
CA ILE A 17 -23.62 9.01 7.36
C ILE A 17 -24.45 10.27 7.07
N ILE A 18 -23.96 11.15 6.19
CA ILE A 18 -24.72 12.34 5.77
C ILE A 18 -26.05 11.92 5.12
N GLY A 19 -26.02 10.92 4.24
CA GLY A 19 -27.23 10.35 3.63
C GLY A 19 -28.20 9.76 4.66
N ALA A 20 -27.70 9.06 5.68
CA ALA A 20 -28.49 8.51 6.77
C ALA A 20 -29.19 9.61 7.58
N ILE A 21 -28.45 10.64 7.97
CA ILE A 21 -28.99 11.78 8.73
C ILE A 21 -30.03 12.52 7.88
N PHE A 22 -29.72 12.78 6.61
CA PHE A 22 -30.63 13.46 5.70
C PHE A 22 -31.94 12.67 5.53
N GLY A 23 -31.86 11.35 5.28
CA GLY A 23 -33.04 10.49 5.19
C GLY A 23 -33.85 10.41 6.49
N ALA A 24 -33.17 10.43 7.65
CA ALA A 24 -33.85 10.42 8.94
C ALA A 24 -34.58 11.73 9.27
N VAL A 25 -34.14 12.87 8.73
CA VAL A 25 -34.73 14.19 8.97
C VAL A 25 -35.79 14.55 7.93
N MET A 26 -35.58 14.23 6.66
CA MET A 26 -36.41 14.72 5.56
C MET A 26 -37.58 13.79 5.19
N CYS A 27 -37.54 12.50 5.55
CA CYS A 27 -38.62 11.59 5.25
C CYS A 27 -39.79 11.73 6.25
N GLU A 28 -41.00 11.94 5.74
CA GLU A 28 -42.22 11.99 6.56
C GLU A 28 -42.64 10.61 7.10
N SER A 29 -42.34 9.56 6.33
CA SER A 29 -42.63 8.17 6.73
C SER A 29 -41.69 7.72 7.85
N ILE A 30 -42.25 7.34 9.00
CA ILE A 30 -41.51 6.73 10.11
C ILE A 30 -40.72 5.49 9.65
N ALA A 31 -41.31 4.68 8.77
CA ALA A 31 -40.63 3.51 8.22
C ALA A 31 -39.36 3.92 7.46
N ALA A 32 -39.45 4.94 6.60
CA ALA A 32 -38.30 5.43 5.83
C ALA A 32 -37.20 6.05 6.72
N ARG A 33 -37.60 6.76 7.78
CA ARG A 33 -36.66 7.36 8.75
C ARG A 33 -35.80 6.33 9.47
N ILE A 34 -36.27 5.09 9.59
CA ILE A 34 -35.55 3.97 10.22
C ILE A 34 -34.81 3.14 9.18
N THR A 35 -35.46 2.81 8.06
CA THR A 35 -34.86 1.91 7.06
C THR A 35 -33.66 2.52 6.35
N ILE A 36 -33.67 3.83 6.06
CA ILE A 36 -32.56 4.50 5.36
C ILE A 36 -31.27 4.46 6.21
N PRO A 37 -31.26 4.90 7.49
CA PRO A 37 -30.06 4.77 8.32
C PRO A 37 -29.57 3.34 8.47
N VAL A 38 -30.48 2.38 8.64
CA VAL A 38 -30.10 0.95 8.76
C VAL A 38 -29.39 0.47 7.50
N LEU A 39 -29.89 0.81 6.31
CA LEU A 39 -29.24 0.47 5.04
C LEU A 39 -27.87 1.14 4.90
N CYS A 40 -27.72 2.41 5.28
CA CYS A 40 -26.43 3.11 5.24
C CYS A 40 -25.39 2.47 6.19
N VAL A 41 -25.82 2.01 7.37
CA VAL A 41 -24.95 1.28 8.31
C VAL A 41 -24.52 -0.06 7.72
N LEU A 42 -25.46 -0.84 7.16
CA LEU A 42 -25.14 -2.11 6.51
C LEU A 42 -24.20 -1.93 5.31
N ALA A 43 -24.41 -0.88 4.51
CA ALA A 43 -23.53 -0.54 3.40
C ALA A 43 -22.10 -0.21 3.89
N THR A 44 -21.98 0.55 4.98
CA THR A 44 -20.67 0.88 5.59
C THR A 44 -19.92 -0.37 6.02
N ILE A 45 -20.61 -1.31 6.67
CA ILE A 45 -20.03 -2.61 7.06
C ILE A 45 -19.59 -3.39 5.82
N GLY A 46 -20.42 -3.43 4.77
CA GLY A 46 -20.09 -4.07 3.49
C GLY A 46 -18.84 -3.49 2.83
N VAL A 47 -18.71 -2.15 2.81
CA VAL A 47 -17.51 -1.48 2.30
C VAL A 47 -16.26 -1.87 3.10
N LEU A 48 -16.36 -1.89 4.44
CA LEU A 48 -15.24 -2.29 5.30
C LEU A 48 -14.80 -3.73 5.01
N ILE A 49 -15.74 -4.68 4.94
CA ILE A 49 -15.45 -6.08 4.64
C ILE A 49 -14.82 -6.21 3.24
N GLY A 50 -15.38 -5.56 2.23
CA GLY A 50 -14.84 -5.60 0.87
C GLY A 50 -13.42 -5.03 0.79
N MET A 51 -13.15 -3.95 1.53
CA MET A 51 -11.82 -3.36 1.60
C MET A 51 -10.82 -4.27 2.32
N LEU A 52 -11.20 -4.87 3.45
CA LEU A 52 -10.37 -5.85 4.16
C LEU A 52 -10.06 -7.06 3.27
N TRP A 53 -11.06 -7.54 2.53
CA TRP A 53 -10.88 -8.62 1.58
C TRP A 53 -9.91 -8.25 0.46
N TYR A 54 -10.04 -7.05 -0.12
CA TYR A 54 -9.15 -6.55 -1.17
C TYR A 54 -7.69 -6.54 -0.73
N PHE A 55 -7.36 -5.94 0.42
CA PHE A 55 -5.97 -5.87 0.90
C PHE A 55 -5.44 -7.22 1.40
N GLY A 56 -6.30 -8.12 1.88
CA GLY A 56 -5.90 -9.43 2.40
C GLY A 56 -5.75 -10.52 1.34
N ASN A 57 -6.55 -10.48 0.27
CA ASN A 57 -6.73 -11.62 -0.64
C ASN A 57 -6.36 -11.32 -2.09
N THR A 58 -5.97 -10.07 -2.42
CA THR A 58 -5.57 -9.72 -3.80
C THR A 58 -4.10 -9.34 -3.86
N ALA A 59 -3.41 -9.79 -4.91
CA ALA A 59 -2.01 -9.48 -5.14
C ALA A 59 -1.76 -7.97 -5.40
N SER A 60 -2.75 -7.24 -5.93
CA SER A 60 -2.66 -5.78 -6.08
C SER A 60 -2.79 -5.06 -4.73
N GLY A 61 -3.73 -5.49 -3.88
CA GLY A 61 -3.88 -4.93 -2.53
C GLY A 61 -2.66 -5.18 -1.66
N GLN A 62 -2.08 -6.39 -1.69
CA GLN A 62 -0.85 -6.71 -0.97
C GLN A 62 0.35 -5.92 -1.50
N ARG A 63 0.48 -5.71 -2.82
CA ARG A 63 1.53 -4.84 -3.39
C ARG A 63 1.40 -3.40 -2.91
N ALA A 64 0.19 -2.83 -2.95
CA ALA A 64 -0.04 -1.48 -2.44
C ALA A 64 0.34 -1.31 -0.95
N MET A 65 0.21 -2.37 -0.15
CA MET A 65 0.68 -2.39 1.24
C MET A 65 2.20 -2.32 1.35
N VAL A 66 2.90 -3.14 0.56
CA VAL A 66 4.36 -3.21 0.50
C VAL A 66 4.96 -1.91 0.00
N ASP A 67 4.38 -1.33 -1.06
CA ASP A 67 4.84 -0.06 -1.63
C ASP A 67 4.77 1.05 -0.57
N GLN A 68 3.63 1.17 0.12
CA GLN A 68 3.50 2.13 1.21
C GLN A 68 4.48 1.86 2.37
N GLN A 69 4.74 0.59 2.69
CA GLN A 69 5.74 0.23 3.70
C GLN A 69 7.14 0.68 3.29
N SER A 70 7.50 0.53 2.01
CA SER A 70 8.77 1.01 1.46
C SER A 70 8.86 2.54 1.55
N ASP A 71 7.82 3.25 1.10
CA ASP A 71 7.80 4.71 1.04
C ASP A 71 7.89 5.34 2.44
N LEU A 72 7.10 4.85 3.41
CA LEU A 72 7.11 5.35 4.79
C LEU A 72 8.31 4.84 5.59
N GLY A 73 8.84 3.69 5.19
CA GLY A 73 9.93 3.00 5.86
C GLY A 73 11.32 3.47 5.44
N ASN A 74 11.44 4.28 4.37
CA ASN A 74 12.73 4.55 3.72
C ASN A 74 13.38 3.24 3.20
N GLY A 75 12.59 2.45 2.47
CA GLY A 75 12.98 1.16 1.90
C GLY A 75 12.44 -0.05 2.64
N LEU A 76 12.80 -1.24 2.14
CA LEU A 76 12.47 -2.53 2.75
C LEU A 76 13.74 -3.23 3.21
N ASP A 77 13.60 -4.15 4.16
CA ASP A 77 14.68 -5.07 4.50
C ASP A 77 14.94 -6.01 3.32
N ARG A 78 16.14 -5.86 2.74
CA ARG A 78 16.54 -6.49 1.48
C ARG A 78 17.95 -7.04 1.57
N ILE A 79 18.17 -8.14 0.85
CA ILE A 79 19.51 -8.57 0.44
C ILE A 79 19.71 -8.12 -1.00
N VAL A 80 20.73 -7.30 -1.23
CA VAL A 80 21.10 -6.77 -2.55
C VAL A 80 22.43 -7.39 -2.97
N ARG A 81 22.42 -8.10 -4.09
CA ARG A 81 23.61 -8.72 -4.69
C ARG A 81 23.92 -8.08 -6.02
N VAL A 82 25.17 -7.64 -6.18
CA VAL A 82 25.67 -7.05 -7.40
C VAL A 82 26.60 -8.02 -8.09
N TYR A 83 26.36 -8.29 -9.36
CA TYR A 83 27.08 -9.29 -10.14
C TYR A 83 27.91 -8.65 -11.26
N THR A 84 29.03 -9.29 -11.61
CA THR A 84 29.76 -9.07 -12.85
C THR A 84 28.93 -9.54 -14.04
N ALA A 85 29.32 -9.14 -15.25
CA ALA A 85 28.72 -9.67 -16.47
C ALA A 85 28.90 -11.20 -16.63
N ASN A 86 29.85 -11.80 -15.92
CA ASN A 86 30.08 -13.24 -15.92
C ASN A 86 29.27 -13.98 -14.85
N GLY A 87 28.52 -13.27 -13.99
CA GLY A 87 27.72 -13.85 -12.91
C GLY A 87 28.43 -13.95 -11.55
N ASP A 88 29.64 -13.41 -11.42
CA ASP A 88 30.36 -13.41 -10.13
C ASP A 88 29.87 -12.28 -9.22
N ILE A 89 29.71 -12.55 -7.93
CA ILE A 89 29.30 -11.50 -6.96
C ILE A 89 30.47 -10.52 -6.73
N ILE A 90 30.19 -9.22 -6.90
CA ILE A 90 31.12 -8.12 -6.62
C ILE A 90 30.85 -7.52 -5.24
N ALA A 91 29.58 -7.47 -4.83
CA ALA A 91 29.17 -6.91 -3.55
C ALA A 91 27.82 -7.51 -3.09
N GLU A 92 27.66 -7.60 -1.77
CA GLU A 92 26.42 -8.00 -1.10
C GLU A 92 26.12 -7.01 0.03
N PHE A 93 24.86 -6.58 0.12
CA PHE A 93 24.37 -5.68 1.15
C PHE A 93 23.11 -6.28 1.78
N GLU A 94 22.99 -6.15 3.09
CA GLU A 94 21.84 -6.64 3.84
C GLU A 94 21.34 -5.55 4.78
N GLY A 95 20.05 -5.27 4.73
CA GLY A 95 19.37 -4.35 5.63
C GLY A 95 18.31 -3.53 4.93
N LYS A 96 17.91 -2.43 5.56
CA LYS A 96 16.87 -1.56 5.04
C LYS A 96 17.39 -0.71 3.89
N ILE A 97 16.97 -1.04 2.68
CA ILE A 97 17.47 -0.44 1.45
C ILE A 97 16.28 -0.01 0.59
N ASP A 98 16.30 1.26 0.19
CA ASP A 98 15.44 1.74 -0.89
C ASP A 98 16.22 1.71 -2.21
N ILE A 99 15.62 1.14 -3.24
CA ILE A 99 16.29 0.91 -4.53
C ILE A 99 15.58 1.74 -5.57
N GLU A 100 16.35 2.59 -6.23
CA GLU A 100 15.87 3.40 -7.34
C GLU A 100 16.62 2.96 -8.61
N GLY A 101 15.85 2.44 -9.56
CA GLY A 101 16.33 2.16 -10.90
C GLY A 101 16.06 3.35 -11.81
N ASN A 102 16.98 3.62 -12.75
CA ASN A 102 16.76 4.59 -13.81
C ASN A 102 16.82 3.90 -15.19
N ASP A 103 16.02 4.40 -16.13
CA ASP A 103 16.09 4.14 -17.57
C ASP A 103 17.51 4.30 -18.16
N GLY A 104 18.37 5.09 -17.49
CA GLY A 104 19.78 5.28 -17.84
C GLY A 104 20.72 4.08 -17.60
N GLY A 105 20.21 2.91 -17.21
CA GLY A 105 21.01 1.68 -17.08
C GLY A 105 21.87 1.61 -15.81
N TYR A 106 21.45 2.29 -14.75
CA TYR A 106 22.11 2.23 -13.45
C TYR A 106 21.11 2.02 -12.31
N VAL A 107 21.61 1.44 -11.23
CA VAL A 107 20.88 1.24 -9.97
C VAL A 107 21.57 2.06 -8.89
N LEU A 108 20.79 2.81 -8.13
CA LEU A 108 21.27 3.59 -6.99
C LEU A 108 20.51 3.21 -5.73
N PHE A 109 21.20 3.24 -4.60
CA PHE A 109 20.60 3.09 -3.29
C PHE A 109 21.49 3.70 -2.22
N ASP A 110 20.87 4.11 -1.12
CA ASP A 110 21.57 4.62 0.06
C ASP A 110 21.67 3.51 1.11
N TYR A 111 22.89 3.29 1.61
CA TYR A 111 23.16 2.28 2.64
C TYR A 111 24.19 2.81 3.64
N GLN A 112 23.85 2.76 4.93
CA GLN A 112 24.70 3.24 6.04
C GLN A 112 25.28 4.65 5.83
N GLY A 113 24.48 5.58 5.31
CA GLY A 113 24.87 6.97 5.08
C GLY A 113 25.77 7.20 3.87
N LYS A 114 25.97 6.18 3.03
CA LYS A 114 26.69 6.28 1.75
C LYS A 114 25.74 6.00 0.60
N ARG A 115 25.93 6.71 -0.51
CA ARG A 115 25.23 6.45 -1.77
C ARG A 115 26.04 5.50 -2.64
N TYR A 116 25.43 4.40 -3.03
CA TYR A 116 26.00 3.44 -3.97
C TYR A 116 25.36 3.66 -5.34
N THR A 117 26.16 3.57 -6.40
CA THR A 117 25.68 3.68 -7.78
C THR A 117 26.43 2.68 -8.64
N TYR A 118 25.70 1.74 -9.21
CA TYR A 118 26.23 0.69 -10.06
C TYR A 118 25.76 0.92 -11.50
N TYR A 119 26.70 1.13 -12.41
CA TYR A 119 26.44 1.35 -13.83
C TYR A 119 26.63 0.06 -14.62
N ASN A 120 25.64 -0.30 -15.44
CA ASN A 120 25.72 -1.47 -16.32
C ASN A 120 26.07 -2.78 -15.58
N CYS A 121 25.67 -2.91 -14.31
CA CYS A 121 25.82 -4.14 -13.52
C CYS A 121 24.47 -4.86 -13.41
N PHE A 122 24.51 -6.18 -13.24
CA PHE A 122 23.32 -6.94 -12.86
C PHE A 122 23.13 -6.85 -11.35
N VAL A 123 21.92 -6.48 -10.93
CA VAL A 123 21.58 -6.33 -9.50
C VAL A 123 20.35 -7.19 -9.21
N GLU A 124 20.50 -8.10 -8.26
CA GLU A 124 19.39 -8.84 -7.66
C GLU A 124 19.04 -8.19 -6.32
N SER A 125 17.75 -8.00 -6.08
CA SER A 125 17.24 -7.51 -4.82
C SER A 125 16.14 -8.44 -4.34
N ILE A 126 16.34 -9.05 -3.17
CA ILE A 126 15.37 -9.91 -2.52
C ILE A 126 14.86 -9.14 -1.30
N ALA A 127 13.57 -8.81 -1.29
CA ALA A 127 12.91 -8.09 -0.20
C ALA A 127 12.05 -9.03 0.64
N GLU A 128 12.10 -8.90 1.95
CA GLU A 128 11.14 -9.55 2.83
C GLU A 128 9.82 -8.77 2.82
N ILE A 129 8.78 -9.39 2.27
CA ILE A 129 7.45 -8.80 2.11
C ILE A 129 6.43 -9.56 2.96
N GLY A 130 6.35 -9.17 4.24
CA GLY A 130 5.33 -9.66 5.17
C GLY A 130 5.90 -10.49 6.32
N GLY A 131 5.65 -10.00 7.54
CA GLY A 131 5.68 -10.74 8.81
C GLY A 131 4.32 -10.64 9.50
#